data_AF-A0A8S1EYZ7-F1
#
_entry.id   AF-A0A8S1EYZ7-F1
#
_cell.length_a   1.000
_cell.length_b   1.000
_cell.length_c   1.000
_cell.angle_alpha   90.00
_cell.angle_beta   90.00
_cell.angle_gamma   90.00
#
_symmetry.space_group_name_H-M   'P 1'
#
loop_
_entity.id
_entity.type
_entity.pdbx_description
1 polymer ?
#
loop_
_entity_poly.entity_id
_entity_poly.type
_entity_poly.pdbx_seq_one_letter_code
_entity_poly.pdbx_strand_id
1 'polypeptide(L)'
;MLPLLLSALIGFSLESNPCDVGVTHVKSDTKLPSNCTSIIGRFLIDGSSDVDDEALISIFENVASIEGVVEIHKSKLKSARFLGVIGELTGDLLDKSLSIVDNADLVDIDVGALRSADAYVRIVDNPKLNLTNACKRLHNAIADAASTDH
;
A
#
# COMPACT_ATOMS: atom_id res chain seq x y z
N MET A 1 -43.31 -13.61 41.53
CA MET A 1 -41.84 -13.53 41.67
C MET A 1 -41.23 -14.24 40.47
N LEU A 2 -40.47 -13.50 39.68
CA LEU A 2 -39.64 -13.99 38.58
C LEU A 2 -38.26 -14.36 39.15
N PRO A 3 -37.53 -15.29 38.53
CA PRO A 3 -36.18 -14.91 38.15
C PRO A 3 -35.94 -15.11 36.65
N LEU A 4 -35.28 -14.08 36.14
CA LEU A 4 -34.81 -13.81 34.79
C LEU A 4 -33.35 -14.31 34.75
N LEU A 5 -32.84 -14.52 33.52
CA LEU A 5 -31.43 -14.61 33.12
C LEU A 5 -30.83 -16.04 33.13
N LEU A 6 -30.01 -16.46 32.16
CA LEU A 6 -29.23 -15.68 31.21
C LEU A 6 -28.98 -16.55 29.95
N SER A 7 -29.46 -16.11 28.80
CA SER A 7 -29.01 -16.63 27.51
C SER A 7 -27.56 -16.23 27.31
N ALA A 8 -26.66 -17.21 27.27
CA ALA A 8 -25.27 -17.00 26.87
C ALA A 8 -25.24 -16.65 25.37
N LEU A 9 -25.27 -15.36 25.07
CA LEU A 9 -24.76 -14.85 23.81
C LEU A 9 -23.25 -15.05 23.84
N ILE A 10 -22.78 -16.02 23.06
CA ILE A 10 -21.37 -16.12 22.68
C ILE A 10 -21.08 -14.83 21.90
N GLY A 11 -20.57 -13.83 22.62
CA GLY A 11 -19.92 -12.69 22.01
C GLY A 11 -18.65 -13.20 21.36
N PHE A 12 -18.73 -13.58 20.09
CA PHE A 12 -17.55 -13.62 19.26
C PHE A 12 -17.10 -12.16 19.12
N SER A 13 -16.19 -11.74 19.99
CA SER A 13 -15.46 -10.50 19.78
C SER A 13 -14.62 -10.75 18.53
N LEU A 14 -15.11 -10.32 17.37
CA LEU A 14 -14.25 -10.05 16.23
C LEU A 14 -13.36 -8.90 16.67
N GLU A 15 -12.25 -9.21 17.34
CA GLU A 15 -11.17 -8.25 17.49
C GLU A 15 -10.68 -7.95 16.08
N SER A 16 -11.16 -6.84 15.53
CA SER A 16 -10.65 -6.30 14.27
C SER A 16 -9.15 -6.15 14.43
N ASN A 17 -8.36 -6.79 13.57
CA ASN A 17 -6.93 -6.57 13.51
C ASN A 17 -6.69 -5.06 13.34
N PRO A 18 -6.04 -4.36 14.29
CA PRO A 18 -5.85 -2.92 14.19
C PRO A 18 -5.01 -2.51 12.98
N CYS A 19 -4.26 -3.46 12.39
CA CYS A 19 -3.48 -3.26 11.17
C CYS A 19 -4.26 -3.56 9.89
N ASP A 20 -5.53 -3.94 9.98
CA ASP A 20 -6.45 -3.95 8.83
C ASP A 20 -7.16 -2.59 8.76
N VAL A 21 -6.77 -1.80 7.77
CA VAL A 21 -7.27 -0.41 7.58
C VAL A 21 -8.29 -0.32 6.44
N GLY A 22 -8.65 -1.44 5.81
CA GLY A 22 -9.58 -1.47 4.68
C GLY A 22 -9.17 -0.56 3.52
N VAL A 23 -10.12 0.19 2.96
CA VAL A 23 -9.87 1.11 1.83
C VAL A 23 -9.65 2.54 2.34
N THR A 24 -8.50 3.12 2.02
CA THR A 24 -8.07 4.45 2.43
C THR A 24 -7.78 5.33 1.22
N HIS A 25 -8.56 6.40 1.04
CA HIS A 25 -8.17 7.53 0.19
C HIS A 25 -7.18 8.39 0.96
N VAL A 26 -5.93 8.40 0.52
CA VAL A 26 -4.84 9.06 1.26
C VAL A 26 -4.96 10.58 1.14
N LYS A 27 -4.88 11.24 2.29
CA LYS A 27 -4.93 12.69 2.49
C LYS A 27 -3.92 13.09 3.57
N SER A 28 -3.66 14.38 3.71
CA SER A 28 -2.69 14.92 4.69
C SER A 28 -3.02 14.59 6.15
N ASP A 29 -4.27 14.28 6.46
CA ASP A 29 -4.75 13.87 7.80
C ASP A 29 -4.86 12.35 7.98
N THR A 30 -4.48 11.56 6.97
CA THR A 30 -4.46 10.09 7.07
C THR A 30 -3.50 9.66 8.17
N LYS A 31 -3.96 8.74 9.03
CA LYS A 31 -3.16 8.17 10.12
C LYS A 31 -3.23 6.66 10.05
N LEU A 32 -2.07 6.04 9.90
CA LEU A 32 -1.93 4.60 10.05
C LEU A 32 -1.61 4.27 11.51
N PRO A 33 -2.01 3.07 12.00
CA PRO A 33 -1.67 2.68 13.36
C PRO A 33 -0.15 2.59 13.53
N SER A 34 0.39 3.31 14.50
CA SER A 34 1.84 3.46 14.69
C SER A 34 2.54 2.18 15.14
N ASN A 35 1.80 1.19 15.63
CA ASN A 35 2.33 -0.12 16.04
C ASN A 35 2.30 -1.17 14.91
N CYS A 36 1.90 -0.79 13.69
CA CYS A 36 1.81 -1.70 12.55
C CYS A 36 2.99 -1.52 11.61
N THR A 37 3.85 -2.54 11.56
CA THR A 37 4.91 -2.66 10.54
C THR A 37 4.42 -3.35 9.27
N SER A 38 3.34 -4.12 9.39
CA SER A 38 2.62 -4.75 8.29
C SER A 38 1.17 -4.28 8.36
N ILE A 39 0.62 -3.84 7.22
CA ILE A 39 -0.76 -3.37 7.13
C ILE A 39 -1.50 -4.11 6.02
N ILE A 40 -2.75 -4.44 6.30
CA ILE A 40 -3.71 -4.95 5.32
C ILE A 40 -4.58 -3.79 4.86
N GLY A 41 -4.61 -3.49 3.56
CA GLY A 41 -5.45 -2.42 3.06
C GLY A 41 -5.22 -2.01 1.60
N ARG A 42 -6.09 -1.13 1.13
CA ARG A 42 -6.02 -0.49 -0.19
C ARG A 42 -5.82 1.00 -0.04
N PHE A 43 -4.78 1.53 -0.66
CA PHE A 43 -4.40 2.93 -0.60
C PHE A 43 -4.60 3.58 -1.97
N LEU A 44 -5.45 4.60 -2.01
CA LEU A 44 -5.80 5.33 -3.23
C LEU A 44 -5.19 6.74 -3.14
N ILE A 45 -4.28 7.05 -4.07
CA ILE A 45 -3.58 8.33 -4.18
C ILE A 45 -3.89 8.92 -5.56
N ASP A 46 -4.65 10.01 -5.60
CA ASP A 46 -5.15 10.58 -6.86
C ASP A 46 -5.12 12.11 -6.89
N GLY A 47 -5.77 12.71 -7.89
CA GLY A 47 -5.83 14.17 -8.04
C GLY A 47 -6.55 14.91 -6.90
N SER A 48 -7.29 14.19 -6.05
CA SER A 48 -7.98 14.69 -4.86
C SER A 48 -7.15 14.53 -3.57
N SER A 49 -6.07 13.75 -3.61
CA SER A 49 -5.13 13.61 -2.50
C SER A 49 -4.31 14.89 -2.34
N ASP A 50 -4.59 15.65 -1.29
CA ASP A 50 -3.83 16.85 -0.90
C ASP A 50 -2.61 16.46 -0.05
N VAL A 51 -1.68 15.75 -0.68
CA VAL A 51 -0.44 15.25 -0.06
C VAL A 51 0.74 15.50 -0.98
N ASP A 52 1.86 15.82 -0.38
CA ASP A 52 3.16 15.76 -1.04
C ASP A 52 3.93 14.51 -0.58
N ASP A 53 5.14 14.40 -1.08
CA ASP A 53 6.00 13.26 -0.84
C ASP A 53 6.45 13.16 0.64
N GLU A 54 6.64 14.30 1.33
CA GLU A 54 7.01 14.33 2.75
C GLU A 54 5.85 13.87 3.64
N ALA A 55 4.63 14.31 3.33
CA ALA A 55 3.43 13.84 4.01
C ALA A 55 3.23 12.33 3.82
N LEU A 56 3.43 11.81 2.60
CA LEU A 56 3.34 10.38 2.33
C LEU A 56 4.41 9.58 3.08
N ILE A 57 5.66 10.05 3.12
CA ILE A 57 6.72 9.40 3.90
C ILE A 57 6.33 9.31 5.38
N SER A 58 5.75 10.39 5.94
CA SER A 58 5.28 10.41 7.33
C SER A 58 4.11 9.44 7.57
N ILE A 59 3.13 9.40 6.66
CA ILE A 59 1.96 8.50 6.76
C ILE A 59 2.41 7.03 6.80
N PHE A 60 3.39 6.65 5.96
CA PHE A 60 3.86 5.28 5.83
C PHE A 60 5.14 4.99 6.63
N GLU A 61 5.58 5.88 7.53
CA GLU A 61 6.91 5.82 8.16
C GLU A 61 7.19 4.52 8.93
N ASN A 62 6.15 3.92 9.51
CA ASN A 62 6.26 2.68 10.29
C ASN A 62 5.96 1.43 9.46
N VAL A 63 5.47 1.60 8.23
CA VAL A 63 4.99 0.50 7.39
C VAL A 63 6.15 -0.03 6.54
N ALA A 64 6.45 -1.32 6.72
CA ALA A 64 7.46 -2.03 5.95
C ALA A 64 6.85 -3.01 4.95
N SER A 65 5.62 -3.48 5.18
CA SER A 65 4.90 -4.36 4.25
C SER A 65 3.43 -3.99 4.14
N ILE A 66 2.91 -4.11 2.92
CA ILE A 66 1.49 -3.91 2.61
C ILE A 66 0.95 -5.18 1.96
N GLU A 67 -0.09 -5.73 2.58
CA GLU A 67 -0.98 -6.74 1.98
C GLU A 67 -2.22 -6.02 1.45
N GLY A 68 -2.44 -6.05 0.14
CA GLY A 68 -3.44 -5.29 -0.58
C GLY A 68 -2.81 -4.42 -1.67
N VAL A 69 -3.40 -3.25 -1.92
CA VAL A 69 -3.18 -2.51 -3.18
C VAL A 69 -2.73 -1.09 -2.90
N VAL A 70 -1.62 -0.67 -3.54
CA VAL A 70 -1.22 0.74 -3.62
C VAL A 70 -1.51 1.25 -5.03
N GLU A 71 -2.44 2.19 -5.14
CA GLU A 71 -2.85 2.78 -6.41
C GLU A 71 -2.54 4.28 -6.44
N ILE A 72 -1.69 4.68 -7.39
CA ILE A 72 -1.33 6.06 -7.67
C ILE A 72 -1.84 6.39 -9.08
N HIS A 73 -2.98 7.07 -9.16
CA HIS A 73 -3.64 7.33 -10.45
C HIS A 73 -4.00 8.80 -10.65
N LYS A 74 -3.66 9.40 -11.79
CA LYS A 74 -4.00 10.80 -12.10
C LYS A 74 -3.68 11.79 -10.96
N SER A 75 -2.60 11.51 -10.22
CA SER A 75 -2.19 12.31 -9.07
C SER A 75 -1.42 13.56 -9.51
N LYS A 76 -1.21 14.48 -8.56
CA LYS A 76 -0.37 15.67 -8.72
C LYS A 76 1.08 15.44 -8.25
N LEU A 77 1.42 14.20 -7.90
CA LEU A 77 2.74 13.85 -7.38
C LEU A 77 3.81 14.03 -8.45
N LYS A 78 4.95 14.58 -8.03
CA LYS A 78 6.19 14.62 -8.83
C LYS A 78 7.09 13.43 -8.52
N SER A 79 6.99 12.86 -7.33
CA SER A 79 7.71 11.66 -6.92
C SER A 79 6.82 10.76 -6.08
N ALA A 80 7.16 9.48 -6.02
CA ALA A 80 6.60 8.53 -5.04
C ALA A 80 7.76 7.93 -4.22
N ARG A 81 8.48 8.76 -3.45
CA ARG A 81 9.62 8.29 -2.64
C ARG A 81 9.20 7.59 -1.36
N PHE A 82 7.95 7.74 -0.92
CA PHE A 82 7.40 6.97 0.20
C PHE A 82 7.44 5.46 -0.05
N LEU A 83 7.44 5.01 -1.31
CA LEU A 83 7.65 3.61 -1.66
C LEU A 83 9.06 3.11 -1.26
N GLY A 84 10.00 4.03 -1.02
CA GLY A 84 11.38 3.73 -0.65
C GLY A 84 11.54 3.12 0.75
N VAL A 85 10.50 3.16 1.61
CA VAL A 85 10.48 2.45 2.90
C VAL A 85 9.74 1.11 2.84
N ILE A 86 8.96 0.88 1.77
CA ILE A 86 8.16 -0.34 1.61
C ILE A 86 9.06 -1.45 1.07
N GLY A 87 9.19 -2.51 1.86
CA GLY A 87 9.99 -3.68 1.53
C GLY A 87 9.21 -4.77 0.81
N GLU A 88 7.92 -4.90 1.10
CA GLU A 88 7.11 -6.04 0.63
C GLU A 88 5.73 -5.56 0.21
N LEU A 89 5.32 -5.96 -0.99
CA LEU A 89 4.03 -5.66 -1.58
C LEU A 89 3.36 -6.97 -2.03
N THR A 90 2.28 -7.35 -1.37
CA THR A 90 1.49 -8.51 -1.76
C THR A 90 0.09 -8.01 -2.08
N GLY A 91 -0.42 -8.30 -3.28
CA GLY A 91 -1.75 -7.90 -3.71
C GLY A 91 -2.83 -8.61 -2.92
N ASP A 92 -4.08 -8.24 -3.19
CA ASP A 92 -5.21 -9.09 -2.82
C ASP A 92 -5.49 -10.12 -3.94
N LEU A 93 -6.45 -11.03 -3.71
CA LEU A 93 -6.76 -12.11 -4.65
C LEU A 93 -7.21 -11.64 -6.05
N LEU A 94 -7.57 -10.38 -6.22
CA LEU A 94 -8.22 -9.85 -7.42
C LEU A 94 -7.42 -8.74 -8.09
N ASP A 95 -6.55 -8.05 -7.36
CA ASP A 95 -5.92 -6.82 -7.82
C ASP A 95 -4.40 -6.78 -7.65
N LYS A 96 -3.83 -5.77 -8.31
CA LYS A 96 -2.41 -5.52 -8.43
C LYS A 96 -1.84 -4.91 -7.16
N SER A 97 -0.75 -5.46 -6.63
CA SER A 97 -0.09 -4.90 -5.44
C SER A 97 0.36 -3.45 -5.61
N LEU A 98 0.83 -3.10 -6.81
CA LEU A 98 1.22 -1.73 -7.15
C LEU A 98 0.70 -1.30 -8.53
N SER A 99 -0.03 -0.19 -8.57
CA SER A 99 -0.53 0.43 -9.79
C SER A 99 -0.18 1.92 -9.81
N ILE A 100 0.68 2.33 -10.76
CA ILE A 100 1.09 3.72 -10.98
C ILE A 100 0.70 4.09 -12.41
N VAL A 101 -0.42 4.80 -12.60
CA VAL A 101 -1.05 4.98 -13.92
C VAL A 101 -1.48 6.42 -14.15
N ASP A 102 -1.31 6.92 -15.38
CA ASP A 102 -1.81 8.24 -15.82
C ASP A 102 -1.30 9.45 -14.99
N ASN A 103 -0.09 9.37 -14.41
CA ASN A 103 0.48 10.50 -13.65
C ASN A 103 1.34 11.38 -14.57
N ALA A 104 0.74 12.49 -15.03
CA ALA A 104 1.36 13.39 -16.01
C ALA A 104 2.63 14.10 -15.51
N ASP A 105 2.76 14.29 -14.19
CA ASP A 105 3.85 15.05 -13.56
C ASP A 105 4.85 14.20 -12.78
N LEU A 106 4.60 12.88 -12.65
CA LEU A 106 5.48 11.97 -11.94
C LEU A 106 6.79 11.77 -12.70
N VAL A 107 7.91 12.11 -12.08
CA VAL A 107 9.25 12.01 -12.69
C VAL A 107 10.10 10.88 -12.11
N ASP A 108 9.82 10.46 -10.88
CA ASP A 108 10.67 9.53 -10.12
C ASP A 108 9.85 8.67 -9.15
N ILE A 109 10.34 7.45 -8.90
CA ILE A 109 9.86 6.56 -7.85
C ILE A 109 11.06 6.01 -7.09
N ASP A 110 10.94 5.89 -5.77
CA ASP A 110 11.93 5.18 -4.97
C ASP A 110 11.39 3.81 -4.60
N VAL A 111 12.06 2.75 -5.05
CA VAL A 111 11.74 1.36 -4.69
C VAL A 111 12.94 0.69 -4.03
N GLY A 112 13.87 1.48 -3.48
CA GLY A 112 15.15 1.03 -2.97
C GLY A 112 15.06 -0.08 -1.92
N ALA A 113 14.05 -0.04 -1.05
CA ALA A 113 13.82 -1.06 -0.03
C ALA A 113 13.04 -2.29 -0.52
N LEU A 114 12.41 -2.23 -1.70
CA LEU A 114 11.53 -3.29 -2.19
C LEU A 114 12.32 -4.59 -2.41
N ARG A 115 11.96 -5.63 -1.67
CA ARG A 115 12.55 -6.97 -1.71
C ARG A 115 11.66 -7.94 -2.44
N SER A 116 10.35 -7.87 -2.21
CA SER A 116 9.36 -8.69 -2.89
C SER A 116 8.16 -7.84 -3.30
N ALA A 117 7.69 -8.10 -4.50
CA ALA A 117 6.37 -7.71 -4.95
C ALA A 117 5.77 -8.92 -5.63
N ASP A 118 4.50 -9.21 -5.40
CA ASP A 118 3.83 -10.21 -6.23
C ASP A 118 3.89 -9.81 -7.72
N ALA A 119 3.52 -10.73 -8.62
CA ALA A 119 3.70 -10.56 -10.07
C ALA A 119 2.88 -9.41 -10.69
N TYR A 120 2.15 -8.64 -9.88
CA TYR A 120 1.17 -7.66 -10.35
C TYR A 120 1.61 -6.23 -10.05
N VAL A 121 2.71 -5.80 -10.69
CA VAL A 121 3.10 -4.38 -10.77
C VAL A 121 2.67 -3.79 -12.12
N ARG A 122 1.98 -2.66 -12.10
CA ARG A 122 1.56 -1.91 -13.30
C ARG A 122 2.07 -0.47 -13.25
N ILE A 123 2.99 -0.12 -14.14
CA ILE A 123 3.47 1.26 -14.32
C ILE A 123 3.26 1.65 -15.78
N VAL A 124 2.23 2.43 -16.07
CA VAL A 124 1.76 2.68 -17.45
C VAL A 124 1.33 4.15 -17.59
N ASP A 125 1.57 4.76 -18.75
CA ASP A 125 1.10 6.11 -19.07
C ASP A 125 1.56 7.21 -18.09
N ASN A 126 2.83 7.15 -17.65
CA ASN A 126 3.49 8.18 -16.85
C ASN A 126 4.58 8.86 -17.72
N PRO A 127 4.26 9.87 -18.55
CA PRO A 127 5.10 10.33 -19.65
C PRO A 127 6.43 10.97 -19.24
N LYS A 128 6.56 11.41 -17.98
CA LYS A 128 7.79 12.02 -17.46
C LYS A 128 8.59 11.10 -16.55
N LEU A 129 8.06 9.92 -16.23
CA LEU A 129 8.65 9.01 -15.25
C LEU A 129 9.91 8.35 -15.82
N ASN A 130 11.02 8.48 -15.08
CA ASN A 130 12.27 7.81 -15.41
C ASN A 130 12.49 6.58 -14.52
N LEU A 131 12.38 5.39 -15.11
CA LEU A 131 12.54 4.13 -14.37
C LEU A 131 13.98 3.58 -14.36
N THR A 132 14.97 4.30 -14.91
CA THR A 132 16.34 3.77 -15.07
C THR A 132 16.91 3.20 -13.76
N ASN A 133 16.66 3.87 -12.64
CA ASN A 133 17.16 3.45 -11.33
C ASN A 133 16.25 2.42 -10.63
N ALA A 134 14.97 2.33 -11.03
CA ALA A 134 13.98 1.45 -10.42
C ALA A 134 13.87 0.08 -11.11
N CYS A 135 14.14 -0.01 -12.42
CA CYS A 135 13.89 -1.20 -13.25
C CYS A 135 14.54 -2.47 -12.69
N LYS A 136 15.84 -2.42 -12.33
CA LYS A 136 16.54 -3.60 -11.80
C LYS A 136 15.91 -4.08 -10.50
N ARG A 137 15.48 -3.15 -9.65
CA ARG A 137 14.92 -3.45 -8.34
C ARG A 137 13.52 -4.04 -8.45
N LEU A 138 12.67 -3.45 -9.28
CA LEU A 138 11.34 -3.97 -9.62
C LEU A 138 11.44 -5.38 -10.22
N HIS A 139 12.35 -5.58 -11.18
CA HIS A 139 12.53 -6.88 -11.83
C HIS A 139 12.87 -7.98 -10.83
N ASN A 140 13.82 -7.73 -9.92
CA ASN A 140 14.20 -8.69 -8.90
C ASN A 140 13.05 -8.98 -7.93
N ALA A 141 12.39 -7.93 -7.44
CA ALA A 141 11.30 -8.08 -6.47
C ALA A 141 10.12 -8.92 -7.02
N ILE A 142 9.84 -8.81 -8.32
CA ILE A 142 8.79 -9.56 -9.01
C ILE A 142 9.23 -11.02 -9.29
N ALA A 143 10.48 -11.23 -9.67
CA ALA A 143 10.99 -12.56 -9.99
C ALA A 143 11.06 -13.48 -8.75
N ASP A 144 11.41 -12.93 -7.59
CA ASP A 144 11.51 -13.68 -6.34
C ASP A 144 10.15 -14.24 -5.89
N ALA A 145 9.05 -13.52 -6.13
CA ALA A 145 7.70 -13.98 -5.81
C ALA A 145 7.25 -15.21 -6.62
N ALA A 146 7.77 -15.40 -7.84
CA ALA A 146 7.46 -16.56 -8.68
C ALA A 146 8.24 -17.84 -8.28
N SER A 147 9.21 -17.71 -7.37
CA SER A 147 10.09 -18.81 -6.95
C SER A 147 9.69 -19.50 -5.64
N THR A 148 8.73 -18.92 -4.90
CA THR A 148 8.25 -19.41 -3.60
C THR A 148 7.04 -20.33 -3.65
N ASP A 149 6.50 -20.66 -4.83
CA ASP A 149 5.42 -21.65 -5.05
C ASP A 149 5.96 -23.10 -5.12
N HIS A 150 6.73 -23.56 -4.12
CA HIS A 150 7.18 -24.96 -3.99
C HIS A 150 6.74 -25.60 -2.67
#